data_AF-A0A9C8XGJ4-F1
#
_entry.id   AF-A0A9C8XGJ4-F1
#
_cell.length_a   1.000
_cell.length_b   1.000
_cell.length_c   1.000
_cell.angle_alpha   90.00
_cell.angle_beta   90.00
_cell.angle_gamma   90.00
#
_symmetry.space_group_name_H-M   'P 1'
#
loop_
_entity.id
_entity.type
_entity.pdbx_description
1 polymer ?
#
loop_
_entity_poly.entity_id
_entity_poly.type
_entity_poly.pdbx_seq_one_letter_code
_entity_poly.pdbx_strand_id
1 'polypeptide(L)'
;MLHQQKLRFSTSGRGTYNITAQIADVIEKSGIKNGLCNIFVQHTSASLILCENADKTVRDDLEAFMAKKVKDGDSMFKHTTEGPDDMAAHIRTVLTDSSLTI
;
A
#
# COMPACT_ATOMS: atom_id res chain seq x y z
N MET A 1 -21.65 -16.39 -0.64
CA MET A 1 -21.96 -15.25 0.24
C MET A 1 -20.96 -14.15 -0.04
N LEU A 2 -21.37 -12.88 0.05
CA LEU A 2 -20.49 -11.73 -0.14
C LEU A 2 -20.29 -11.04 1.22
N HIS A 3 -19.06 -10.70 1.55
CA HIS A 3 -18.72 -9.89 2.71
C HIS A 3 -17.89 -8.69 2.25
N GLN A 4 -18.18 -7.51 2.79
CA GLN A 4 -17.46 -6.28 2.46
C GLN A 4 -17.28 -5.45 3.73
N GLN A 5 -16.04 -5.00 3.96
CA GLN A 5 -15.70 -4.13 5.06
C GLN A 5 -14.74 -3.03 4.59
N LYS A 6 -14.96 -1.81 5.06
CA LYS A 6 -14.01 -0.70 4.88
C LYS A 6 -13.07 -0.64 6.08
N LEU A 7 -11.77 -0.62 5.81
CA LEU A 7 -10.74 -0.40 6.82
C LEU A 7 -10.19 1.03 6.66
N ARG A 8 -9.85 1.66 7.78
CA ARG A 8 -9.17 2.95 7.81
C ARG A 8 -7.86 2.79 8.56
N PHE A 9 -6.80 3.36 7.99
CA PHE A 9 -5.46 3.33 8.56
C PHE A 9 -4.99 4.77 8.74
N SER A 10 -4.38 5.04 9.89
CA SER A 10 -3.64 6.28 10.14
C SER A 10 -2.16 5.95 10.08
N THR A 11 -1.43 6.64 9.21
CA THR A 11 0.01 6.46 9.01
C THR A 11 0.77 7.62 9.65
N SER A 12 2.01 7.38 10.05
CA SER A 12 2.88 8.37 10.70
C SER A 12 3.95 8.92 9.75
N GLY A 13 3.66 8.91 8.46
CA GLY A 13 4.57 9.34 7.40
C GLY A 13 4.80 8.26 6.34
N ARG A 14 5.80 8.51 5.49
CA ARG A 14 6.18 7.65 4.36
C ARG A 14 6.73 6.31 4.82
N GLY A 15 6.36 5.24 4.11
CA GLY A 15 6.88 3.90 4.30
C GLY A 15 5.82 2.82 4.11
N THR A 16 6.21 1.58 4.40
CA THR A 16 5.33 0.40 4.31
C THR A 16 4.68 0.08 5.65
N TYR A 17 3.40 -0.28 5.64
CA TYR A 17 2.64 -0.66 6.83
C TYR A 17 2.08 -2.08 6.65
N ASN A 18 2.30 -2.95 7.63
CA ASN A 18 1.73 -4.29 7.60
C ASN A 18 0.25 -4.21 8.02
N ILE A 19 -0.64 -4.69 7.15
CA ILE A 19 -2.08 -4.74 7.36
C ILE A 19 -2.64 -6.17 7.41
N THR A 20 -1.79 -7.20 7.39
CA THR A 20 -2.17 -8.62 7.28
C THR A 20 -3.12 -9.04 8.39
N ALA A 21 -2.89 -8.63 9.63
CA ALA A 21 -3.74 -8.99 10.77
C ALA A 21 -5.16 -8.41 10.62
N GLN A 22 -5.28 -7.18 10.13
CA GLN A 22 -6.56 -6.52 9.90
C GLN A 22 -7.34 -7.18 8.77
N ILE A 23 -6.65 -7.62 7.70
CA ILE A 23 -7.28 -8.39 6.62
C ILE A 23 -7.72 -9.77 7.11
N ALA A 24 -6.88 -10.46 7.89
CA ALA A 24 -7.21 -11.78 8.45
C ALA A 24 -8.46 -11.73 9.36
N ASP A 25 -8.57 -10.70 10.21
CA ASP A 25 -9.75 -10.47 11.06
C ASP A 25 -11.04 -10.27 10.23
N VAL A 26 -10.96 -9.53 9.11
CA VAL A 26 -12.10 -9.40 8.17
C VAL A 26 -12.48 -10.73 7.54
N ILE A 27 -11.48 -11.51 7.10
CA ILE A 27 -11.71 -12.84 6.51
C ILE A 27 -12.36 -13.77 7.53
N GLU A 28 -11.87 -13.80 8.77
CA GLU A 28 -12.45 -14.62 9.84
C GLU A 28 -13.90 -14.24 10.13
N LYS A 29 -14.19 -12.94 10.28
CA LYS A 29 -15.54 -12.40 10.50
C LYS A 29 -16.50 -12.65 9.32
N SER A 30 -15.98 -12.80 8.11
CA SER A 30 -16.80 -13.10 6.94
C SER A 30 -17.45 -14.49 7.00
N GLY A 31 -16.85 -15.43 7.75
CA GLY A 31 -17.27 -16.84 7.78
C GLY A 31 -17.05 -17.61 6.47
N ILE A 32 -16.47 -16.98 5.44
CA ILE A 32 -16.20 -17.62 4.15
C ILE A 32 -15.01 -18.56 4.31
N LYS A 33 -15.20 -19.85 3.98
CA LYS A 33 -14.15 -20.88 4.08
C LYS A 33 -13.33 -21.04 2.80
N ASN A 34 -13.95 -20.82 1.65
CA ASN A 34 -13.32 -20.89 0.33
C ASN A 34 -13.90 -19.77 -0.55
N GLY A 35 -13.05 -18.95 -1.15
CA GLY A 35 -13.47 -17.81 -1.96
C GLY A 35 -12.27 -16.94 -2.34
N LEU A 36 -12.56 -15.78 -2.93
CA LEU A 36 -11.57 -14.76 -3.25
C LEU A 36 -11.72 -13.58 -2.30
N CYS A 37 -10.61 -13.01 -1.86
CA CYS A 37 -10.55 -11.76 -1.11
C CYS A 37 -9.93 -10.69 -2.01
N ASN A 38 -10.75 -9.72 -2.45
CA ASN A 38 -10.25 -8.54 -3.15
C ASN A 38 -10.05 -7.38 -2.17
N ILE A 39 -8.82 -6.86 -2.13
CA ILE A 39 -8.39 -5.75 -1.29
C ILE A 39 -8.11 -4.58 -2.23
N PHE A 40 -8.80 -3.46 -2.05
CA PHE A 40 -8.70 -2.29 -2.91
C PHE A 40 -8.41 -1.03 -2.08
N VAL A 41 -7.38 -0.29 -2.46
CA VAL A 41 -7.03 1.00 -1.84
C VAL A 41 -7.76 2.13 -2.56
N GLN A 42 -8.52 2.91 -1.79
CA GLN A 42 -9.33 4.03 -2.30
C GLN A 42 -8.54 5.35 -2.31
N HIS A 43 -7.24 5.28 -2.62
CA HIS A 43 -6.32 6.41 -2.66
C HIS A 43 -5.36 6.24 -3.83
N THR A 44 -4.95 7.34 -4.47
CA THR A 44 -4.05 7.34 -5.63
C THR A 44 -2.59 7.59 -5.26
N SER A 45 -2.32 7.97 -4.01
CA SER A 45 -1.00 8.18 -3.41
C SER A 45 -0.63 7.10 -2.39
N ALA A 46 -1.37 5.98 -2.37
CA ALA A 46 -1.07 4.80 -1.58
C ALA A 46 -1.40 3.54 -2.38
N SER A 47 -0.69 2.45 -2.09
CA SER A 47 -0.80 1.19 -2.81
C SER A 47 -0.61 -0.02 -1.90
N LEU A 48 -0.78 -1.19 -2.49
CA LEU A 48 -0.64 -2.50 -1.89
C LEU A 48 0.58 -3.21 -2.47
N ILE A 49 1.22 -4.01 -1.62
CA ILE A 49 2.32 -4.89 -1.99
C ILE A 49 2.09 -6.22 -1.25
N LEU A 50 2.19 -7.34 -1.96
CA LEU A 50 2.34 -8.65 -1.35
C LEU A 50 3.82 -9.02 -1.37
N CYS A 51 4.44 -9.11 -0.19
CA CYS A 51 5.86 -9.43 -0.06
C CYS A 51 6.13 -10.18 1.26
N GLU A 52 7.38 -10.57 1.45
CA GLU A 52 7.86 -11.14 2.70
C GLU A 52 7.76 -10.12 3.86
N ASN A 53 7.27 -10.58 5.00
CA ASN A 53 7.26 -9.82 6.26
C ASN A 53 7.88 -10.62 7.42
N ALA A 54 8.68 -11.66 7.13
CA ALA A 54 9.44 -12.39 8.14
C ALA A 54 10.72 -11.63 8.52
N ASP A 55 11.44 -11.11 7.51
CA ASP A 55 12.59 -10.22 7.71
C ASP A 55 12.21 -8.74 7.52
N LYS A 56 12.56 -7.90 8.50
CA LYS A 56 12.36 -6.44 8.42
C LYS A 56 13.23 -5.81 7.32
N THR A 57 14.39 -6.38 7.02
CA THR A 57 15.34 -5.83 6.02
C THR A 57 14.72 -5.75 4.62
N VAL A 58 13.86 -6.70 4.25
CA VAL A 58 13.14 -6.69 2.96
C VAL A 58 12.34 -5.39 2.78
N ARG A 59 11.62 -4.96 3.82
CA ARG A 59 10.84 -3.72 3.78
C ARG A 59 11.73 -2.48 3.76
N ASP A 60 12.83 -2.51 4.51
CA ASP A 60 13.77 -1.40 4.56
C ASP A 60 14.45 -1.21 3.19
N ASP A 61 14.84 -2.30 2.52
CA ASP A 61 15.44 -2.29 1.19
C ASP A 61 14.45 -1.85 0.10
N LEU A 62 13.19 -2.31 0.18
CA LEU A 62 12.13 -1.84 -0.72
C LEU A 62 11.92 -0.34 -0.60
N GLU A 63 11.85 0.19 0.61
CA GLU A 63 11.70 1.64 0.83
C GLU A 63 12.95 2.39 0.34
N ALA A 64 14.16 1.90 0.63
CA ALA A 64 15.40 2.50 0.16
C ALA A 64 15.48 2.53 -1.38
N PHE A 65 15.06 1.46 -2.04
CA PHE A 65 14.98 1.39 -3.50
C PHE A 65 13.98 2.41 -4.05
N MET A 66 12.76 2.46 -3.50
CA MET A 66 11.73 3.40 -3.94
C MET A 66 12.15 4.86 -3.71
N ALA A 67 12.75 5.18 -2.56
CA ALA A 67 13.28 6.51 -2.27
C ALA A 67 14.42 6.93 -3.21
N LYS A 68 15.24 5.97 -3.67
CA LYS A 68 16.30 6.22 -4.64
C LYS A 68 15.76 6.41 -6.07
N LYS A 69 14.75 5.65 -6.47
CA LYS A 69 14.22 5.65 -7.85
C LYS A 69 13.14 6.70 -8.08
N VAL A 70 12.36 7.01 -7.06
CA VAL A 70 11.26 7.96 -7.10
C VAL A 70 11.44 8.91 -5.91
N LYS A 71 12.29 9.92 -6.13
CA LYS A 71 12.73 10.86 -5.12
C LYS A 71 11.67 11.92 -4.86
N ASP A 72 11.40 12.19 -3.60
CA ASP A 72 10.52 13.30 -3.21
C ASP A 72 11.17 14.65 -3.54
N GLY A 73 10.37 15.56 -4.08
CA GLY A 73 10.79 16.89 -4.49
C GLY A 73 11.73 16.90 -5.69
N ASP A 74 11.76 15.83 -6.49
CA ASP A 74 12.53 15.83 -7.73
C ASP A 74 12.04 16.96 -8.64
N SER A 75 12.96 17.83 -9.06
CA SER A 75 12.71 18.97 -9.94
C SER A 75 12.13 18.58 -11.31
N MET A 76 12.21 17.30 -11.69
CA MET A 76 11.54 16.81 -12.90
C MET A 76 10.01 16.82 -12.77
N PHE A 77 9.46 16.76 -11.56
CA PHE A 77 8.03 16.71 -11.31
C PHE A 77 7.42 18.11 -11.29
N LYS A 78 6.33 18.28 -12.03
CA LYS A 78 5.54 19.53 -12.04
C LYS A 78 4.38 19.51 -11.06
N HIS A 79 3.95 18.32 -10.63
CA HIS A 79 2.83 18.15 -9.71
C HIS A 79 3.36 18.15 -8.27
N THR A 80 3.21 19.28 -7.59
CA THR A 80 3.76 19.51 -6.25
C THR A 80 2.76 20.27 -5.36
N THR A 81 1.47 20.12 -5.67
CA THR A 81 0.39 20.89 -5.01
C THR A 81 0.21 20.50 -3.56
N GLU A 82 0.49 19.25 -3.21
CA GLU A 82 0.32 18.69 -1.86
C GLU A 82 1.64 18.55 -1.10
N GLY A 83 2.76 18.95 -1.69
CA GLY A 83 4.09 18.90 -1.08
C GLY A 83 5.13 18.23 -1.97
N PRO A 84 6.38 18.06 -1.47
CA PRO A 84 7.45 17.43 -2.22
C PRO A 84 7.15 15.98 -2.64
N ASP A 85 6.30 15.30 -1.89
CA ASP A 85 6.14 13.86 -1.97
C ASP A 85 4.90 13.45 -2.81
N ASP A 86 4.12 14.44 -3.27
CA ASP A 86 2.87 14.38 -4.03
C ASP A 86 2.99 13.49 -5.29
N MET A 87 3.71 13.97 -6.33
CA MET A 87 3.91 13.18 -7.56
C MET A 87 4.65 11.87 -7.31
N ALA A 88 5.59 11.85 -6.37
CA ALA A 88 6.37 10.65 -6.06
C ALA A 88 5.47 9.53 -5.50
N ALA A 89 4.50 9.87 -4.64
CA ALA A 89 3.53 8.92 -4.11
C ALA A 89 2.68 8.31 -5.25
N HIS A 90 2.22 9.13 -6.19
CA HIS A 90 1.49 8.66 -7.38
C HIS A 90 2.31 7.70 -8.24
N ILE A 91 3.59 8.02 -8.50
CA ILE A 91 4.46 7.12 -9.28
C ILE A 91 4.66 5.80 -8.55
N ARG A 92 4.91 5.83 -7.23
CA ARG A 92 5.04 4.59 -6.44
C ARG A 92 3.77 3.75 -6.50
N THR A 93 2.59 4.38 -6.46
CA THR A 93 1.31 3.68 -6.66
C THR A 93 1.24 3.00 -8.03
N VAL A 94 1.66 3.67 -9.11
CA VAL A 94 1.67 3.12 -10.48
C VAL A 94 2.66 1.95 -10.64
N LEU A 95 3.78 1.98 -9.90
CA LEU A 95 4.79 0.91 -9.91
C LEU A 95 4.38 -0.32 -9.08
N THR A 96 3.31 -0.21 -8.30
CA THR A 96 2.78 -1.25 -7.42
C THR A 96 1.31 -1.45 -7.74
N ASP A 97 0.49 -1.92 -6.79
CA ASP A 97 -0.88 -2.29 -7.07
C ASP A 97 -1.88 -1.47 -6.26
N SER A 98 -2.91 -0.93 -6.90
CA SER A 98 -4.07 -0.35 -6.19
C SER A 98 -5.05 -1.42 -5.69
N SER A 99 -4.95 -2.65 -6.21
CA SER A 99 -5.83 -3.78 -5.86
C SER A 99 -5.05 -5.09 -5.85
N LEU A 100 -5.30 -5.93 -4.86
CA LEU A 100 -4.83 -7.32 -4.81
C LEU A 100 -6.02 -8.26 -4.65
N THR A 101 -6.02 -9.36 -5.40
CA THR A 101 -6.96 -10.46 -5.19
C THR A 101 -6.17 -11.69 -4.75
N ILE A 102 -6.53 -12.24 -3.59
CA ILE A 102 -5.95 -13.46 -2.99
C ILE A 102 -7.01 -14.52 -2.75
#